data_AF-X0ZGK8-F1
#
_entry.id   AF-X0ZGK8-F1
#
_cell.length_a   1.000
_cell.length_b   1.000
_cell.length_c   1.000
_cell.angle_alpha   90.00
_cell.angle_beta   90.00
_cell.angle_gamma   90.00
#
_symmetry.space_group_name_H-M   'P 1'
#
loop_
_entity.id
_entity.type
_entity.pdbx_description
1 polymer ?
#
loop_
_entity_poly.entity_id
_entity_poly.type
_entity_poly.pdbx_seq_one_letter_code
_entity_poly.pdbx_strand_id
1 'polypeptide(L)'
;EVACPTCGSCAGMFTANTMNCATEALGLALPGNGTIPAVDAARIRLAKEAGAQVMEVLERDLRPRQIVTNDGIWNALAVDTALGGSTNSILHFLAIAHEAGADFPL
;
A
#
# COMPACT_ATOMS: atom_id res chain seq x y z
N GLU A 1 -23.43 -5.90 -15.77
CA GLU A 1 -22.40 -6.93 -16.05
C GLU A 1 -21.21 -6.43 -16.87
N VAL A 2 -21.35 -5.43 -17.76
CA VAL A 2 -20.19 -4.89 -18.52
C VAL A 2 -19.23 -4.06 -17.65
N ALA A 3 -19.76 -3.29 -16.67
CA ALA A 3 -18.95 -2.36 -15.88
C ALA A 3 -18.12 -3.03 -14.76
N CYS A 4 -18.64 -4.11 -14.15
CA CYS A 4 -17.99 -4.84 -13.06
C CYS A 4 -18.06 -6.36 -13.34
N PRO A 5 -17.28 -6.88 -14.31
CA PRO A 5 -17.40 -8.26 -14.77
C PRO A 5 -16.75 -9.29 -13.82
N THR A 6 -15.88 -8.84 -12.90
CA THR A 6 -15.11 -9.70 -11.99
C THR A 6 -15.09 -9.12 -10.59
N CYS A 7 -14.51 -9.86 -9.63
CA CYS A 7 -14.14 -9.31 -8.33
C CYS A 7 -12.92 -8.37 -8.46
N GLY A 8 -12.73 -7.52 -7.45
CA GLY A 8 -11.63 -6.55 -7.37
C GLY A 8 -12.10 -5.17 -6.92
N SER A 9 -11.15 -4.28 -6.66
CA SER A 9 -11.41 -2.85 -6.48
C SER A 9 -11.80 -2.18 -7.82
N CYS A 10 -12.24 -0.92 -7.75
CA CYS A 10 -12.40 -0.09 -8.94
C CYS A 10 -11.09 -0.05 -9.74
N ALA A 11 -11.14 -0.19 -11.06
CA ALA A 11 -9.94 -0.35 -11.90
C ALA A 11 -9.12 0.93 -12.12
N GLY A 12 -9.72 2.12 -11.93
CA GLY A 12 -9.01 3.41 -12.06
C GLY A 12 -8.13 3.74 -10.85
N MET A 13 -7.32 4.80 -10.96
CA MET A 13 -6.56 5.36 -9.83
C MET A 13 -7.45 6.13 -8.84
N PHE A 14 -8.41 5.42 -8.26
CA PHE A 14 -9.21 5.88 -7.13
C PHE A 14 -8.54 5.47 -5.81
N THR A 15 -9.18 5.75 -4.67
CA THR A 15 -8.60 5.51 -3.34
C THR A 15 -8.06 4.10 -3.14
N ALA A 16 -8.76 3.06 -3.61
CA ALA A 16 -8.34 1.68 -3.40
C ALA A 16 -7.00 1.34 -4.08
N ASN A 17 -6.82 1.72 -5.34
CA ASN A 17 -5.57 1.45 -6.06
C ASN A 17 -4.47 2.41 -5.62
N THR A 18 -4.83 3.66 -5.33
CA THR A 18 -3.93 4.66 -4.74
C THR A 18 -3.30 4.14 -3.44
N MET A 19 -4.12 3.70 -2.49
CA MET A 19 -3.63 3.22 -1.20
C MET A 19 -2.88 1.89 -1.31
N ASN A 20 -3.23 1.02 -2.27
CA ASN A 20 -2.44 -0.19 -2.51
C ASN A 20 -1.03 0.11 -3.03
N CYS A 21 -0.89 1.04 -3.99
CA CYS A 21 0.42 1.51 -4.46
C CYS A 21 1.19 2.23 -3.34
N ALA A 22 0.50 3.08 -2.55
CA ALA A 22 1.11 3.75 -1.40
C ALA A 22 1.59 2.76 -0.33
N THR A 23 0.87 1.67 -0.08
CA THR A 23 1.27 0.64 0.89
C THR A 23 2.56 -0.08 0.46
N GLU A 24 2.71 -0.32 -0.84
CA GLU A 24 3.95 -0.85 -1.42
C GLU A 24 5.10 0.17 -1.29
N ALA A 25 4.85 1.44 -1.60
CA ALA A 25 5.85 2.51 -1.46
C ALA A 25 6.27 2.79 0.00
N LEU A 26 5.35 2.59 0.96
CA LEU A 26 5.63 2.64 2.40
C LEU A 26 6.45 1.44 2.89
N GLY A 27 6.62 0.41 2.08
CA GLY A 27 7.32 -0.83 2.46
C GLY A 27 6.48 -1.78 3.32
N LEU A 28 5.18 -1.55 3.45
CA LEU A 28 4.26 -2.40 4.22
C LEU A 28 3.69 -3.57 3.42
N ALA A 29 3.76 -3.51 2.10
CA ALA A 29 3.34 -4.58 1.21
C ALA A 29 4.50 -5.02 0.30
N LEU A 30 4.46 -6.31 -0.07
CA LEU A 30 5.42 -6.88 -1.03
C LEU A 30 5.24 -6.25 -2.43
N PRO A 31 6.34 -6.19 -3.23
CA PRO A 31 6.27 -5.70 -4.60
C PRO A 31 5.19 -6.40 -5.44
N GLY A 32 4.44 -5.62 -6.22
CA GLY A 32 3.32 -6.12 -7.01
C GLY A 32 1.98 -6.15 -6.27
N ASN A 33 1.94 -5.83 -4.96
CA ASN A 33 0.69 -5.70 -4.25
C ASN A 33 -0.21 -4.62 -4.87
N GLY A 34 0.38 -3.51 -5.32
CA GLY A 34 -0.29 -2.40 -5.97
C GLY A 34 -0.93 -2.71 -7.32
N THR A 35 -0.40 -3.71 -8.04
CA THR A 35 -0.58 -3.80 -9.50
C THR A 35 -1.18 -5.12 -9.98
N ILE A 36 -1.06 -6.21 -9.21
CA ILE A 36 -1.57 -7.52 -9.61
C ILE A 36 -3.11 -7.54 -9.54
N PRO A 37 -3.83 -7.83 -10.65
CA PRO A 37 -5.29 -7.92 -10.64
C PRO A 37 -5.81 -9.01 -9.69
N ALA A 38 -7.01 -8.81 -9.13
CA ALA A 38 -7.58 -9.73 -8.14
C ALA A 38 -7.76 -11.16 -8.67
N VAL A 39 -8.08 -11.32 -9.95
CA VAL A 39 -8.33 -12.61 -10.60
C VAL A 39 -7.06 -13.28 -11.14
N ASP A 40 -5.90 -12.61 -11.10
CA ASP A 40 -4.64 -13.18 -11.58
C ASP A 40 -4.10 -14.21 -10.57
N ALA A 41 -3.61 -15.35 -11.08
CA ALA A 41 -2.99 -16.38 -10.25
C ALA A 41 -1.79 -15.86 -9.43
N ALA A 42 -1.13 -14.79 -9.88
CA ALA A 42 -0.07 -14.09 -9.15
C ALA A 42 -0.57 -13.52 -7.82
N ARG A 43 -1.86 -13.16 -7.68
CA ARG A 43 -2.41 -12.64 -6.43
C ARG A 43 -2.38 -13.69 -5.32
N ILE A 44 -2.69 -14.94 -5.65
CA ILE A 44 -2.62 -16.07 -4.70
C ILE A 44 -1.17 -16.40 -4.37
N ARG A 45 -0.24 -16.30 -5.34
CA ARG A 45 1.20 -16.48 -5.08
C ARG A 45 1.73 -15.41 -4.12
N LEU A 46 1.44 -14.14 -4.39
CA LEU A 46 1.82 -13.02 -3.54
C LEU A 46 1.27 -13.17 -2.11
N ALA A 47 0.03 -13.66 -1.96
CA ALA A 47 -0.56 -13.91 -0.64
C ALA A 47 0.20 -15.00 0.15
N LYS A 48 0.67 -16.05 -0.52
CA LYS A 48 1.51 -17.09 0.10
C LYS A 48 2.90 -16.55 0.45
N GLU A 49 3.49 -15.76 -0.43
CA GLU A 49 4.78 -15.09 -0.20
C GLU A 49 4.70 -14.15 0.99
N ALA A 50 3.63 -13.36 1.12
CA ALA A 50 3.38 -12.52 2.29
C ALA A 50 3.29 -13.33 3.59
N GLY A 51 2.67 -14.51 3.54
CA GLY A 51 2.61 -15.45 4.67
C GLY A 51 3.98 -16.01 5.07
N ALA A 52 4.90 -16.21 4.13
CA ALA A 52 6.29 -16.56 4.45
C ALA A 52 7.06 -15.34 5.00
N GLN A 53 6.91 -14.18 4.35
CA GLN A 53 7.60 -12.94 4.72
C GLN A 53 7.25 -12.50 6.14
N VAL A 54 5.99 -12.63 6.57
CA VAL A 54 5.59 -12.22 7.92
C VAL A 54 6.28 -13.05 9.02
N MET A 55 6.67 -14.29 8.74
CA MET A 55 7.46 -15.09 9.68
C MET A 55 8.88 -14.54 9.84
N GLU A 56 9.51 -14.08 8.77
CA GLU A 56 10.81 -13.39 8.84
C GLU A 56 10.70 -12.03 9.55
N VAL A 57 9.62 -11.29 9.31
CA VAL A 57 9.32 -10.02 10.01
C VAL A 57 9.21 -10.28 11.51
N LEU A 58 8.51 -11.35 11.90
CA LEU A 58 8.37 -11.77 13.29
C LEU A 58 9.71 -12.17 13.90
N GLU A 59 10.51 -13.00 13.21
CA GLU A 59 11.83 -13.44 13.67
C GLU A 59 12.78 -12.26 13.89
N ARG A 60 12.71 -11.25 13.03
CA ARG A 60 13.55 -10.03 13.12
C ARG A 60 13.00 -8.97 14.07
N ASP A 61 11.87 -9.23 14.73
CA ASP A 61 11.13 -8.29 15.56
C ASP A 61 10.83 -6.94 14.88
N LEU A 62 10.59 -6.96 13.57
CA LEU A 62 10.30 -5.75 12.80
C LEU A 62 8.87 -5.27 13.08
N ARG A 63 8.75 -4.10 13.69
CA ARG A 63 7.48 -3.45 14.02
C ARG A 63 7.09 -2.44 12.93
N PRO A 64 5.78 -2.15 12.73
CA PRO A 64 5.32 -1.18 11.74
C PRO A 64 6.01 0.19 11.82
N ARG A 65 6.27 0.71 13.03
CA ARG A 65 6.98 2.00 13.23
C ARG A 65 8.46 1.98 12.81
N GLN A 66 9.05 0.80 12.61
CA GLN A 66 10.40 0.67 12.05
C GLN A 66 10.38 0.65 10.51
N ILE A 67 9.22 0.41 9.90
CA ILE A 67 9.02 0.37 8.45
C ILE A 67 8.47 1.71 7.96
N VAL A 68 7.42 2.20 8.60
CA VAL A 68 6.79 3.50 8.31
C VAL A 68 7.61 4.62 8.93
N THR A 69 8.62 5.06 8.21
CA THR A 69 9.49 6.19 8.58
C THR A 69 8.99 7.50 7.98
N ASN A 70 9.44 8.64 8.49
CA ASN A 70 9.16 9.96 7.90
C ASN A 70 9.51 9.98 6.40
N ASP A 71 10.70 9.51 6.04
CA ASP A 71 11.15 9.45 4.64
C ASP A 71 10.28 8.48 3.81
N GLY A 72 9.86 7.36 4.41
CA GLY A 72 8.95 6.41 3.77
C GLY A 72 7.60 7.03 3.43
N ILE A 73 7.04 7.86 4.32
CA ILE A 73 5.78 8.58 4.07
C ILE A 73 5.96 9.58 2.93
N TRP A 74 7.05 10.34 2.90
CA TRP A 74 7.32 11.29 1.81
C TRP A 74 7.55 10.58 0.47
N ASN A 75 8.24 9.44 0.48
CA ASN A 75 8.40 8.60 -0.72
C ASN A 75 7.05 8.10 -1.23
N ALA A 76 6.18 7.64 -0.33
CA ALA A 76 4.85 7.19 -0.70
C ALA A 76 3.98 8.32 -1.26
N LEU A 77 4.08 9.53 -0.71
CA LEU A 77 3.41 10.71 -1.26
C LEU A 77 3.95 11.09 -2.65
N ALA A 78 5.26 10.99 -2.87
CA ALA A 78 5.86 11.24 -4.17
C ALA A 78 5.33 10.26 -5.23
N VAL A 79 5.23 8.97 -4.87
CA VAL A 79 4.62 7.94 -5.72
C VAL A 79 3.15 8.24 -5.98
N ASP A 80 2.37 8.56 -4.94
CA ASP A 80 0.96 8.92 -5.06
C ASP A 80 0.73 10.09 -6.04
N THR A 81 1.55 11.14 -5.90
CA THR A 81 1.53 12.31 -6.79
C THR A 81 1.89 11.95 -8.22
N ALA A 82 2.92 11.11 -8.41
CA ALA A 82 3.33 10.66 -9.75
C ALA A 82 2.27 9.81 -10.45
N LEU A 83 1.48 9.04 -9.69
CA LEU A 83 0.39 8.23 -10.21
C LEU A 83 -0.90 9.02 -10.46
N GLY A 84 -0.97 10.28 -10.00
CA GLY A 84 -2.20 11.07 -10.01
C GLY A 84 -3.30 10.44 -9.16
N GLY A 85 -2.92 9.95 -7.96
CA GLY A 85 -3.82 9.24 -7.07
C GLY A 85 -4.96 10.09 -6.51
N SER A 86 -5.85 9.44 -5.77
CA SER A 86 -7.03 10.08 -5.18
C SER A 86 -6.64 11.06 -4.08
N THR A 87 -7.28 12.24 -4.04
CA THR A 87 -7.11 13.22 -2.94
C THR A 87 -7.44 12.66 -1.54
N ASN A 88 -8.19 11.56 -1.44
CA ASN A 88 -8.41 10.87 -0.17
C ASN A 88 -7.12 10.28 0.41
N SER A 89 -6.08 10.07 -0.40
CA SER A 89 -4.76 9.62 0.05
C SER A 89 -4.20 10.54 1.12
N ILE A 90 -4.40 11.86 1.01
CA ILE A 90 -3.92 12.85 1.98
C ILE A 90 -4.52 12.62 3.36
N LEU A 91 -5.83 12.32 3.45
CA LEU A 91 -6.48 12.02 4.72
C LEU A 91 -5.92 10.73 5.34
N HIS A 92 -5.64 9.73 4.50
CA HIS A 92 -5.05 8.48 4.96
C HIS A 92 -3.57 8.64 5.34
N PHE A 93 -2.78 9.43 4.62
CA PHE A 93 -1.39 9.73 4.99
C PHE A 93 -1.30 10.50 6.30
N LEU A 94 -2.18 11.49 6.54
CA LEU A 94 -2.26 12.17 7.83
C LEU A 94 -2.56 11.19 8.97
N ALA A 95 -3.52 10.28 8.78
CA ALA A 95 -3.84 9.27 9.78
C ALA A 95 -2.69 8.28 10.02
N ILE A 96 -2.06 7.79 8.95
CA ILE A 96 -0.91 6.88 9.02
C ILE A 96 0.27 7.57 9.71
N ALA A 97 0.56 8.82 9.36
CA ALA A 97 1.63 9.60 9.96
C ALA A 97 1.39 9.81 11.46
N HIS A 98 0.16 10.14 11.85
CA HIS A 98 -0.22 10.27 13.25
C HIS A 98 0.04 8.99 14.04
N GLU A 99 -0.40 7.83 13.54
CA GLU A 99 -0.17 6.53 14.19
C GLU A 99 1.32 6.13 14.21
N ALA A 100 2.06 6.48 13.17
CA ALA A 100 3.50 6.26 13.08
C ALA A 100 4.30 7.19 14.01
N GLY A 101 3.71 8.28 14.52
CA GLY A 101 4.42 9.33 15.25
C GLY A 101 5.32 10.17 14.35
N ALA A 102 4.98 10.23 13.05
CA ALA A 102 5.67 10.98 12.02
C ALA A 102 5.14 12.42 11.94
N ASP A 103 6.03 13.38 11.69
CA ASP A 103 5.64 14.76 11.43
C ASP A 103 5.28 14.90 9.93
N PHE A 104 4.01 15.15 9.67
CA PHE A 104 3.47 15.28 8.32
C PHE A 104 2.48 16.46 8.28
N PRO A 105 2.98 17.68 8.02
CA PRO A 105 2.13 18.85 7.89
C PRO A 105 1.37 18.83 6.56
N LEU A 106 0.17 19.40 6.58
CA LEU A 106 -0.64 19.65 5.38
C LEU A 106 -0.24 20.97 4.70
#